data_AF-A0A3Q7JV68-F1
#
_entry.id   AF-A0A3Q7JV68-F1
#
_cell.length_a   1.000
_cell.length_b   1.000
_cell.length_c   1.000
_cell.angle_alpha   90.00
_cell.angle_beta   90.00
_cell.angle_gamma   90.00
#
_symmetry.space_group_name_H-M   'P 1'
#
loop_
_entity.id
_entity.type
_entity.pdbx_description
1 polymer ?
#
loop_
_entity_poly.entity_id
_entity_poly.type
_entity_poly.pdbx_seq_one_letter_code
_entity_poly.pdbx_strand_id
1 'polypeptide(L)' 'GQAKTLMFVQLNPEVGSHSETTSTLKFAERASRVELGAARSSKEGRDVRDLMEQVFF' A
#
# COMPACT_ATOMS: atom_id res chain seq x y z
N GLY A 1 5.96 -4.01 -9.76
CA GLY A 1 5.95 -2.54 -9.67
C GLY A 1 6.55 -2.10 -8.34
N GLN A 2 6.95 -0.84 -8.20
CA GLN A 2 7.44 -0.26 -6.93
C GLN A 2 6.39 0.71 -6.39
N ALA A 3 5.63 0.27 -5.40
CA ALA A 3 4.60 1.11 -4.78
C ALA A 3 4.32 0.62 -3.36
N LYS A 4 3.85 1.54 -2.51
CA LYS A 4 3.19 1.17 -1.26
C LYS A 4 1.73 0.91 -1.59
N THR A 5 1.26 -0.29 -1.29
CA THR A 5 -0.13 -0.67 -1.59
C THR A 5 -0.86 -1.00 -0.30
N LEU A 6 -2.06 -0.45 -0.19
CA LEU A 6 -3.03 -0.77 0.85
C LEU A 6 -4.32 -1.15 0.14
N MET A 7 -4.93 -2.26 0.54
CA MET A 7 -6.19 -2.73 -0.02
C MET A 7 -7.23 -2.79 1.10
N PHE A 8 -8.39 -2.20 0.83
CA PHE A 8 -9.58 -2.39 1.66
C PHE A 8 -10.52 -3.37 0.98
N VAL A 9 -11.15 -4.21 1.78
CA VAL A 9 -12.14 -5.17 1.33
C VAL A 9 -13.44 -4.86 2.05
N GLN A 10 -14.51 -4.61 1.30
CA GLN A 10 -15.85 -4.43 1.83
C GLN A 10 -16.64 -5.72 1.62
N LEU A 11 -17.36 -6.14 2.66
CA LEU A 11 -18.14 -7.38 2.66
C LEU A 11 -19.58 -7.07 3.06
N ASN A 12 -20.51 -7.81 2.48
CA ASN A 12 -21.91 -7.82 2.90
C ASN A 12 -22.11 -8.91 3.97
N PRO A 13 -22.62 -8.60 5.18
CA PRO A 13 -22.86 -9.59 6.24
C PRO A 13 -24.06 -10.51 5.97
N GLU A 14 -24.84 -10.29 4.91
CA GLU A 14 -25.99 -11.12 4.57
C GLU A 14 -25.58 -12.54 4.13
N VAL A 15 -26.36 -13.53 4.57
CA VAL A 15 -26.12 -14.95 4.28
C VAL A 15 -26.16 -15.23 2.77
N GLY A 16 -27.00 -14.50 2.01
CA GLY A 16 -27.05 -14.61 0.54
C GLY A 16 -25.75 -14.22 -0.17
N SER A 17 -24.91 -13.41 0.47
CA SER A 17 -23.62 -12.94 -0.05
C SER A 17 -22.44 -13.84 0.33
N HIS A 18 -22.65 -15.02 0.92
CA HIS A 18 -21.54 -15.90 1.33
C HIS A 18 -20.59 -16.30 0.19
N SER A 19 -21.13 -16.61 -0.99
CA SER A 19 -20.32 -17.01 -2.15
C SER A 19 -19.45 -15.85 -2.66
N GLU A 20 -20.04 -14.66 -2.71
CA GLU A 20 -19.37 -13.41 -3.09
C GLU A 20 -18.29 -13.05 -2.06
N THR A 21 -18.64 -13.02 -0.76
CA THR A 21 -17.72 -12.79 0.36
C THR A 21 -16.53 -13.74 0.34
N THR A 22 -16.78 -15.04 0.11
CA THR A 22 -15.71 -16.05 0.02
C THR A 22 -14.78 -15.77 -1.16
N SER A 23 -15.34 -15.37 -2.30
CA SER A 23 -14.56 -15.03 -3.50
C SER A 23 -13.72 -13.78 -3.29
N THR A 24 -14.27 -12.75 -2.65
CA THR A 24 -13.60 -11.50 -2.30
C THR A 24 -12.44 -11.76 -1.32
N LEU A 25 -12.65 -12.59 -0.29
CA LEU A 25 -11.58 -12.97 0.64
C LEU A 25 -10.47 -13.78 -0.02
N LYS A 26 -10.80 -14.74 -0.89
CA LYS A 26 -9.79 -15.49 -1.67
C LYS A 26 -8.97 -14.58 -2.58
N PHE A 27 -9.58 -13.55 -3.14
CA PHE A 27 -8.85 -12.54 -3.91
C PHE A 27 -7.91 -11.72 -3.02
N ALA A 28 -8.41 -11.23 -1.88
CA ALA A 28 -7.62 -10.45 -0.92
C ALA A 28 -6.41 -11.24 -0.39
N GLU A 29 -6.58 -12.53 -0.11
CA GLU A 29 -5.49 -13.42 0.29
C GLU A 29 -4.39 -13.48 -0.77
N ARG A 30 -4.77 -13.63 -2.05
CA ARG A 30 -3.80 -13.64 -3.16
C ARG A 30 -3.14 -12.26 -3.33
N ALA A 31 -3.90 -11.18 -3.20
CA ALA A 31 -3.38 -9.81 -3.29
C ALA A 31 -2.41 -9.48 -2.15
N SER A 32 -2.66 -9.98 -0.93
CA SER A 32 -1.76 -9.82 0.22
C SER A 32 -0.41 -10.52 0.05
N ARG A 33 -0.33 -11.54 -0.82
CA ARG A 33 0.91 -12.25 -1.15
C ARG A 33 1.69 -11.60 -2.29
N VAL A 34 1.20 -10.51 -2.85
CA VAL A 34 1.90 -9.79 -3.93
C VAL A 34 3.08 -9.04 -3.32
N GLU A 35 4.29 -9.46 -3.68
CA GLU A 35 5.51 -8.76 -3.34
C GLU A 35 5.73 -7.61 -4.33
N LEU A 36 5.76 -6.38 -3.80
CA LEU A 36 6.14 -5.19 -4.54
C LEU A 36 7.59 -4.85 -4.24
N GLY A 37 8.31 -4.37 -5.25
CA GLY A 37 9.66 -3.88 -5.04
C GLY A 37 9.65 -2.66 -4.10
N ALA A 38 10.78 -2.42 -3.42
CA ALA A 38 10.92 -1.32 -2.47
C ALA A 38 10.48 0.00 -3.11
N ALA A 39 9.37 0.55 -2.59
CA ALA A 39 8.89 1.86 -3.01
C ALA A 39 9.88 2.92 -2.54
N ARG A 40 10.58 3.56 -3.47
CA ARG A 40 11.44 4.71 -3.15
C ARG A 40 10.59 5.82 -2.54
N SER A 41 10.96 6.30 -1.36
CA SER A 41 10.30 7.46 -0.78
C SER A 41 10.68 8.70 -1.57
N SER A 42 9.71 9.51 -1.99
CA SER A 42 9.94 10.86 -2.56
C SER A 42 10.39 11.86 -1.47
N LYS A 43 11.36 11.48 -0.64
CA LYS A 43 11.96 12.31 0.43
C LYS A 43 13.33 12.87 0.04
N GLU A 44 13.82 12.57 -1.16
CA GLU A 44 15.15 12.98 -1.62
C GLU A 44 15.36 14.50 -1.59
N GLY A 45 14.29 15.31 -1.66
CA GLY A 45 14.38 16.77 -1.64
C GLY A 45 14.35 17.46 -0.27
N ARG A 46 14.09 16.75 0.84
CA ARG A 46 14.04 17.38 2.19
C ARG A 46 15.42 17.40 2.85
N ASP A 47 16.10 16.26 2.90
CA ASP A 47 17.47 16.19 3.43
C ASP A 47 18.44 17.11 2.68
N VAL A 48 18.31 17.25 1.35
CA VAL A 48 19.18 18.14 0.57
C VAL A 48 18.94 19.61 0.91
N ARG A 49 17.69 20.01 1.18
CA ARG A 49 17.36 21.39 1.59
C ARG A 49 17.83 21.67 3.00
N ASP A 50 17.61 20.74 3.93
CA ASP A 50 18.03 20.86 5.32
C ASP A 50 19.58 20.86 5.43
N LEU A 51 20.27 20.08 4.59
CA LEU A 51 21.73 20.10 4.48
C LEU A 51 22.24 21.42 3.87
N MET A 52 21.57 21.98 2.86
CA MET A 52 21.94 23.29 2.31
C MET A 52 21.76 24.42 3.34
N GLU A 53 20.70 24.39 4.14
CA GLU A 53 20.47 25.37 5.21
C GLU A 53 21.54 25.30 6.31
N GLN A 54 22.05 24.10 6.65
CA GLN A 54 23.14 23.94 7.63
C GLN A 54 24.51 24.41 7.12
N VAL A 55 24.74 24.39 5.81
CA VAL A 55 26.02 24.84 5.20
C VAL A 55 26.03 26.37 4.99
N PHE A 56 24.87 27.03 5.00
CA PHE A 56 24.74 28.48 4.84
C PHE A 56 24.78 29.27 6.16
N PHE A 57 25.02 28.59 7.29
CA PHE A 57 25.26 29.17 8.62
C PHE A 57 26.71 28.95 9.05
#